data_AF-A0A9E4YGY9-F1
#
_entry.id   AF-A0A9E4YGY9-F1
#
_cell.length_a   1.000
_cell.length_b   1.000
_cell.length_c   1.000
_cell.angle_alpha   90.00
_cell.angle_beta   90.00
_cell.angle_gamma   90.00
#
_symmetry.space_group_name_H-M   'P 1'
#
loop_
_entity.id
_entity.type
_entity.pdbx_description
1 polymer ?
#
loop_
_entity_poly.entity_id
_entity_poly.type
_entity_poly.pdbx_seq_one_letter_code
_entity_poly.pdbx_strand_id
1 'polypeptide(L)'
;DGDCAQSEVRDRLEAFARDFDAVLGRANALVRPSVVRPLAEQLIEAAVRESEALAGLRDAWTAYDAGPWSALDGTRRGADGLRRQVRSSLDELNLQYGISAS
;
A
#
# COMPACT_ATOMS: atom_id res chain seq x y z
N ASP A 1 15.20 -24.94 17.85
CA ASP A 1 13.89 -24.85 17.16
C ASP A 1 13.42 -23.43 16.81
N GLY A 2 14.21 -22.36 17.01
CA GLY A 2 13.82 -20.98 16.60
C GLY A 2 14.21 -20.58 15.17
N ASP A 3 15.32 -21.11 14.63
CA ASP A 3 15.88 -20.64 13.35
C ASP A 3 15.06 -21.04 12.12
N CYS A 4 14.39 -22.20 12.17
CA CYS A 4 13.49 -22.64 11.09
C CYS A 4 12.25 -21.73 10.98
N ALA A 5 11.73 -21.26 12.12
CA ALA A 5 10.60 -20.32 12.12
C ALA A 5 11.03 -18.93 11.63
N GLN A 6 12.27 -18.50 11.94
CA GLN A 6 12.76 -17.20 11.50
C GLN A 6 13.01 -17.14 9.99
N SER A 7 13.56 -18.20 9.41
CA SER A 7 13.75 -18.32 7.96
C SER A 7 12.40 -18.30 7.23
N GLU A 8 11.42 -19.07 7.72
CA GLU A 8 10.07 -19.07 7.14
C GLU A 8 9.39 -17.68 7.17
N VAL A 9 9.53 -16.93 8.27
CA VAL A 9 8.96 -15.57 8.35
C VAL A 9 9.65 -14.63 7.36
N ARG A 10 10.98 -14.70 7.22
CA ARG A 10 11.72 -13.89 6.25
C ARG A 10 11.29 -14.18 4.81
N ASP A 11 11.14 -15.45 4.45
CA ASP A 11 10.69 -15.86 3.11
C ASP A 11 9.28 -15.32 2.83
N ARG A 12 8.39 -15.37 3.82
CA ARG A 12 7.03 -14.80 3.72
C ARG A 12 7.05 -13.28 3.58
N LEU A 13 7.91 -12.57 4.32
CA LEU A 13 8.06 -11.12 4.20
C LEU A 13 8.60 -10.73 2.82
N GLU A 14 9.55 -11.49 2.29
CA GLU A 14 10.08 -11.28 0.95
C GLU A 14 9.00 -11.50 -0.12
N ALA A 15 8.25 -12.60 -0.05
CA ALA A 15 7.14 -12.85 -0.96
C ALA A 15 6.08 -11.74 -0.90
N PHE A 16 5.73 -11.30 0.31
CA PHE A 16 4.74 -10.24 0.49
C PHE A 16 5.21 -8.89 -0.05
N ALA A 17 6.49 -8.54 0.12
CA ALA A 17 7.06 -7.32 -0.47
C ALA A 17 6.99 -7.37 -2.01
N ARG A 18 7.32 -8.51 -2.63
CA ARG A 18 7.23 -8.69 -4.09
C ARG A 18 5.79 -8.58 -4.61
N ASP A 19 4.83 -9.17 -3.91
CA ASP A 19 3.40 -9.05 -4.26
C ASP A 19 2.94 -7.59 -4.21
N PHE A 20 3.44 -6.84 -3.22
CA PHE A 20 3.12 -5.43 -3.08
C PHE A 20 3.76 -4.58 -4.19
N ASP A 21 4.98 -4.89 -4.62
CA ASP A 21 5.61 -4.20 -5.75
C ASP A 21 4.79 -4.35 -7.05
N ALA A 22 4.08 -5.47 -7.23
CA ALA A 22 3.13 -5.62 -8.33
C ALA A 22 1.92 -4.66 -8.21
N VAL A 23 1.44 -4.41 -6.98
CA VAL A 23 0.39 -3.40 -6.72
C VAL A 23 0.90 -2.00 -7.04
N LEU A 24 2.11 -1.66 -6.60
CA LEU A 24 2.75 -0.40 -6.94
C LEU A 24 2.93 -0.23 -8.46
N GLY A 25 3.33 -1.30 -9.16
CA GLY A 25 3.40 -1.31 -10.62
C GLY A 25 2.06 -0.98 -11.28
N ARG A 26 0.95 -1.56 -10.78
CA ARG A 26 -0.41 -1.25 -11.26
C ARG A 26 -0.82 0.18 -10.95
N ALA A 27 -0.50 0.69 -9.77
CA ALA A 27 -0.79 2.08 -9.40
C ALA A 27 -0.06 3.06 -10.32
N ASN A 28 1.22 2.81 -10.61
CA ASN A 28 2.02 3.62 -11.53
C ASN A 28 1.51 3.59 -12.98
N ALA A 29 0.90 2.47 -13.39
CA ALA A 29 0.30 2.28 -14.70
C ALA A 29 -1.11 2.90 -14.85
N LEU A 30 -1.68 3.48 -13.79
CA LEU A 30 -2.98 4.14 -13.87
C LEU A 30 -2.95 5.25 -14.94
N VAL A 31 -4.01 5.29 -15.75
CA VAL A 31 -4.23 6.38 -16.70
C VAL A 31 -4.55 7.65 -15.90
N ARG A 32 -3.90 8.76 -16.24
CA ARG A 32 -3.99 10.04 -15.50
C ARG A 32 -4.61 11.18 -16.33
N PRO A 33 -5.90 11.08 -16.76
CA PRO A 33 -6.62 12.23 -17.30
C PRO A 33 -6.63 13.38 -16.29
N SER A 34 -6.65 14.63 -16.77
CA SER A 34 -6.54 15.83 -15.93
C SER A 34 -7.52 15.85 -14.74
N VAL A 35 -8.76 15.38 -14.93
CA VAL A 35 -9.82 15.36 -13.92
C VAL A 35 -9.51 14.44 -12.74
N VAL A 36 -8.88 13.29 -12.98
CA VAL A 36 -8.60 12.27 -11.94
C VAL A 36 -7.12 12.18 -11.59
N ARG A 37 -6.25 12.95 -12.24
CA ARG A 37 -4.81 12.96 -12.00
C ARG A 37 -4.45 13.14 -10.51
N PRO A 38 -5.05 14.09 -9.76
CA PRO A 38 -4.73 14.25 -8.34
C PRO A 38 -5.06 13.00 -7.51
N LEU A 39 -6.14 12.30 -7.87
CA LEU A 39 -6.57 11.07 -7.19
C LEU A 39 -5.64 9.91 -7.50
N ALA A 40 -5.19 9.80 -8.75
CA ALA A 40 -4.20 8.81 -9.15
C ALA A 40 -2.85 9.05 -8.45
N GLU A 41 -2.41 10.31 -8.32
CA GLU A 41 -1.18 10.67 -7.58
C GLU A 41 -1.28 10.27 -6.10
N GLN A 42 -2.42 10.48 -5.45
CA GLN A 42 -2.65 10.04 -4.06
C GLN A 42 -2.65 8.51 -3.91
N LEU A 43 -3.22 7.76 -4.86
CA LEU A 43 -3.16 6.30 -4.85
C LEU A 43 -1.73 5.78 -5.05
N ILE A 44 -0.96 6.40 -5.94
CA ILE A 44 0.45 6.08 -6.16
C ILE A 44 1.23 6.36 -4.88
N GLU A 45 1.02 7.51 -4.24
CA GLU A 45 1.68 7.85 -2.97
C GLU A 45 1.36 6.83 -1.87
N ALA A 46 0.09 6.43 -1.74
CA ALA A 46 -0.31 5.42 -0.77
C ALA A 46 0.39 4.07 -1.02
N ALA A 47 0.48 3.64 -2.29
CA ALA A 47 1.18 2.43 -2.68
C ALA A 47 2.69 2.52 -2.45
N VAL A 48 3.33 3.65 -2.78
CA VAL A 48 4.77 3.85 -2.54
C VAL A 48 5.08 3.71 -1.06
N ARG A 49 4.34 4.42 -0.19
CA ARG A 49 4.54 4.38 1.25
C ARG A 49 4.41 2.97 1.83
N GLU A 50 3.42 2.21 1.38
CA GLU A 50 3.25 0.83 1.83
C GLU A 50 4.36 -0.11 1.32
N SER A 51 4.78 0.02 0.06
CA SER A 51 5.92 -0.75 -0.49
C SER A 51 7.20 -0.48 0.31
N GLU A 52 7.53 0.79 0.56
CA GLU A 52 8.70 1.19 1.34
C GLU A 52 8.64 0.68 2.78
N ALA A 53 7.47 0.75 3.44
CA ALA A 53 7.30 0.23 4.79
C ALA A 53 7.43 -1.29 4.87
N LEU A 54 7.02 -2.03 3.83
CA LEU A 54 7.18 -3.48 3.76
C LEU A 54 8.63 -3.89 3.49
N ALA A 55 9.32 -3.17 2.63
CA ALA A 55 10.77 -3.32 2.47
C ALA A 55 11.49 -3.06 3.80
N GLY A 56 11.13 -1.97 4.49
CA GLY A 56 11.65 -1.65 5.81
C GLY A 56 11.36 -2.72 6.86
N LEU A 57 10.15 -3.30 6.88
CA LEU A 57 9.83 -4.42 7.75
C LEU A 57 10.70 -5.64 7.42
N ARG A 58 10.79 -6.03 6.15
CA ARG A 58 11.62 -7.17 5.72
C ARG A 58 13.08 -7.00 6.19
N ASP A 59 13.62 -5.79 6.03
CA ASP A 59 15.03 -5.51 6.31
C ASP A 59 15.33 -5.36 7.80
N ALA A 60 14.38 -4.84 8.58
CA ALA A 60 14.54 -4.61 10.02
C ALA A 60 13.97 -5.73 10.91
N TRP A 61 13.20 -6.67 10.35
CA TRP A 61 12.53 -7.69 11.15
C TRP A 61 13.52 -8.63 11.85
N THR A 62 13.29 -8.81 13.15
CA THR A 62 13.95 -9.80 13.98
C THR A 62 12.95 -10.45 14.92
N ALA A 63 13.26 -11.65 15.41
CA ALA A 63 12.39 -12.35 16.32
C ALA A 63 12.21 -11.56 17.63
N TYR A 64 10.99 -11.56 18.16
CA TYR A 64 10.59 -10.91 19.41
C TYR A 64 10.69 -9.38 19.42
N ASP A 65 10.97 -8.73 18.30
CA ASP A 65 10.87 -7.27 18.15
C ASP A 65 9.57 -6.88 17.43
N ALA A 66 8.73 -6.12 18.14
CA ALA A 66 7.48 -5.59 17.61
C ALA A 66 7.63 -4.20 16.94
N GLY A 67 8.79 -3.54 17.09
CA GLY A 67 9.05 -2.21 16.55
C GLY A 67 8.80 -2.10 15.05
N PRO A 68 9.39 -2.96 14.21
CA PRO A 68 9.18 -2.97 12.76
C PRO A 68 7.70 -3.15 12.36
N TRP A 69 6.95 -3.96 13.11
CA TRP A 69 5.51 -4.16 12.88
C TRP A 69 4.69 -2.91 13.21
N SER A 70 4.97 -2.26 14.33
CA SER A 70 4.29 -1.01 14.73
C SER A 70 4.53 0.11 13.71
N ALA A 71 5.75 0.21 13.16
CA ALA A 71 6.08 1.14 12.09
C ALA A 71 5.25 0.88 10.83
N LEU A 72 5.15 -0.39 10.39
CA LEU A 72 4.30 -0.78 9.27
C LEU A 72 2.83 -0.41 9.51
N ASP A 73 2.29 -0.69 10.70
CA ASP A 73 0.91 -0.38 11.04
C ASP A 73 0.62 1.12 11.01
N GLY A 74 1.57 1.95 11.44
CA GLY A 74 1.49 3.40 11.31
C GLY A 74 1.35 3.84 9.86
N THR A 75 2.21 3.32 8.98
CA THR A 75 2.17 3.62 7.54
C THR A 75 0.88 3.13 6.90
N ARG A 76 0.43 1.91 7.20
CA ARG A 76 -0.82 1.34 6.69
C ARG A 76 -2.03 2.19 7.04
N ARG A 77 -2.13 2.68 8.28
CA ARG A 77 -3.23 3.58 8.69
C ARG A 77 -3.23 4.88 7.88
N GLY A 78 -2.06 5.43 7.60
CA GLY A 78 -1.92 6.62 6.76
C GLY A 78 -2.32 6.38 5.31
N ALA A 79 -1.84 5.29 4.71
CA ALA A 79 -2.17 4.89 3.35
C ALA A 79 -3.66 4.52 3.20
N ASP A 80 -4.26 3.85 4.18
CA ASP A 80 -5.71 3.62 4.26
C ASP A 80 -6.49 4.94 4.28
N GLY A 81 -5.95 5.97 4.94
CA GLY A 81 -6.52 7.33 4.93
C GLY A 81 -6.58 7.91 3.52
N LEU A 82 -5.47 7.86 2.78
CA LEU A 82 -5.41 8.29 1.37
C LEU A 82 -6.37 7.49 0.49
N ARG A 83 -6.38 6.16 0.62
CA ARG A 83 -7.28 5.28 -0.15
C ARG A 83 -8.76 5.61 0.10
N ARG A 84 -9.16 5.90 1.34
CA ARG A 84 -10.53 6.33 1.66
C ARG A 84 -10.85 7.69 1.06
N GLN A 85 -9.93 8.65 1.13
CA GLN A 85 -10.13 9.98 0.55
C GLN A 85 -10.33 9.88 -0.98
N VAL A 86 -9.48 9.12 -1.66
CA VAL A 86 -9.62 8.89 -3.10
C VAL A 86 -10.96 8.26 -3.44
N ARG A 87 -11.41 7.25 -2.67
CA ARG A 87 -12.72 6.64 -2.89
C ARG A 87 -13.86 7.66 -2.78
N SER A 88 -13.87 8.47 -1.71
CA SER A 88 -14.87 9.51 -1.53
C SER A 88 -14.87 10.53 -2.68
N SER A 89 -13.70 10.99 -3.13
CA SER A 89 -13.61 11.93 -4.26
C SER A 89 -14.01 11.30 -5.59
N LEU A 90 -13.76 10.01 -5.82
CA LEU A 90 -14.27 9.29 -6.99
C LEU A 90 -15.79 9.17 -6.95
N ASP A 91 -16.38 8.90 -5.78
CA ASP A 91 -17.84 8.86 -5.62
C ASP A 91 -18.46 10.24 -5.93
N GLU A 92 -17.86 11.33 -5.45
CA GLU A 92 -18.28 12.70 -5.76
C GLU A 92 -18.18 13.03 -7.26
N LEU A 93 -17.07 12.65 -7.92
CA LEU A 93 -16.91 12.83 -9.37
C LEU A 93 -17.95 12.02 -10.15
N ASN A 94 -18.18 10.77 -9.77
CA ASN A 94 -19.19 9.92 -10.41
C ASN A 94 -20.58 10.55 -10.32
N LEU A 95 -20.95 11.10 -9.15
CA LEU A 95 -22.19 11.84 -8.97
C LEU A 95 -22.24 13.09 -9.86
N GLN A 96 -21.16 13.86 -9.94
CA GLN A 96 -21.08 15.08 -10.76
C GLN A 96 -21.28 14.78 -12.26
N TYR A 97 -20.74 13.66 -12.75
CA TYR A 97 -20.82 13.27 -14.16
C TYR A 97 -21.98 12.32 -14.48
N GLY A 98 -22.82 11.97 -13.49
CA GLY A 98 -23.94 11.05 -13.69
C GLY A 98 -23.53 9.61 -14.01
N ILE A 99 -22.30 9.21 -13.64
CA ILE A 99 -21.78 7.86 -13.83
C ILE A 99 -22.32 6.98 -12.70
N SER A 100 -23.24 6.08 -13.01
CA SER A 100 -23.75 5.11 -12.03
C SER A 100 -22.75 3.96 -11.89
N ALA A 101 -22.36 3.64 -10.65
CA ALA A 101 -21.60 2.43 -10.37
C ALA A 101 -22.45 1.22 -10.80
N SER A 102 -21.90 0.40 -11.70
CA SER A 102 -22.51 -0.86 -12.17
C SER A 102 -22.25 -2.00 -11.20
#